data_AF-L9VPC8-F1
#
_entry.id   AF-L9VPC8-F1
#
_cell.length_a   1.000
_cell.length_b   1.000
_cell.length_c   1.000
_cell.angle_alpha   90.00
_cell.angle_beta   90.00
_cell.angle_gamma   90.00
#
_symmetry.space_group_name_H-M   'P 1'
#
loop_
_entity.id
_entity.type
_entity.pdbx_description
1 polymer ?
#
loop_
_entity_poly.entity_id
_entity_poly.type
_entity_poly.pdbx_seq_one_letter_code
_entity_poly.pdbx_strand_id
1 'polypeptide(L)'
;NWSKNTFNLNTKRAICEANGTMEWISGSMGSKATMLYPCTILKGRGSTDTHITIAFAGEGQDIDTGAKVYHNAPDTSSTIESKSISKDGGRTNYRGLVHIADGAENSSTAVECDALMFDNES
;
A
#
# COMPACT_ATOMS: atom_id res chain seq x y z
N ASN A 1 -8.13 0.19 14.41
CA ASN A 1 -8.29 0.73 15.78
C ASN A 1 -8.74 2.18 15.64
N TRP A 2 -9.94 2.49 16.13
CA TRP A 2 -10.61 3.79 15.92
C TRP A 2 -10.23 4.84 16.96
N SER A 3 -9.47 4.46 18.01
CA SER A 3 -8.98 5.42 19.00
C SER A 3 -8.04 6.42 18.35
N LYS A 4 -8.32 7.72 18.48
CA LYS A 4 -7.45 8.81 18.03
C LYS A 4 -6.20 9.00 18.90
N ASN A 5 -5.99 8.17 19.92
CA ASN A 5 -4.83 8.23 20.82
C ASN A 5 -3.95 6.98 20.77
N THR A 6 -3.96 6.28 19.63
CA THR A 6 -3.19 5.05 19.44
C THR A 6 -2.25 5.18 18.25
N PHE A 7 -1.08 4.53 18.33
CA PHE A 7 -0.21 4.31 17.17
C PHE A 7 -0.52 2.96 16.54
N ASN A 8 -0.76 2.94 15.22
CA ASN A 8 -0.94 1.72 14.45
C ASN A 8 0.25 1.49 13.54
N LEU A 9 1.25 0.80 14.07
CA LEU A 9 2.49 0.48 13.38
C LEU A 9 2.53 -1.02 13.18
N ASN A 10 2.35 -1.49 11.94
CA ASN A 10 2.48 -2.92 11.67
C ASN A 10 3.21 -3.19 10.36
N THR A 11 3.89 -4.32 10.34
CA THR A 11 4.62 -4.82 9.18
C THR A 11 3.99 -6.15 8.79
N LYS A 12 3.62 -6.28 7.51
CA LYS A 12 3.10 -7.52 6.93
C LYS A 12 3.93 -7.88 5.71
N ARG A 13 4.16 -9.17 5.50
CA ARG A 13 4.90 -9.68 4.34
C ARG A 13 4.28 -10.98 3.84
N ALA A 14 4.14 -11.10 2.54
CA ALA A 14 3.81 -12.33 1.84
C ALA A 14 4.96 -12.73 0.91
N ILE A 15 5.16 -14.04 0.76
CA ILE A 15 6.03 -14.62 -0.27
C ILE A 15 5.10 -15.40 -1.19
N CYS A 16 5.03 -15.00 -2.46
CA CYS A 16 4.15 -15.57 -3.45
C CYS A 16 4.98 -16.49 -4.36
N GLU A 17 4.73 -17.80 -4.28
CA GLU A 17 5.41 -18.81 -5.09
C GLU A 17 4.77 -18.91 -6.49
N ALA A 18 5.25 -19.84 -7.34
CA ALA A 18 4.91 -19.87 -8.76
C ALA A 18 3.41 -19.96 -9.03
N ASN A 19 2.92 -19.10 -9.92
CA ASN A 19 1.50 -18.91 -10.24
C ASN A 19 0.59 -18.59 -9.04
N GLY A 20 1.16 -18.18 -7.90
CA GLY A 20 0.40 -17.72 -6.75
C GLY A 20 -0.17 -16.33 -6.98
N THR A 21 -1.21 -16.00 -6.22
CA THR A 21 -1.79 -14.65 -6.17
C THR A 21 -1.85 -14.17 -4.72
N MET A 22 -1.44 -12.93 -4.50
CA MET A 22 -1.58 -12.25 -3.22
C MET A 22 -2.44 -10.99 -3.38
N GLU A 23 -3.39 -10.78 -2.48
CA GLU A 23 -4.25 -9.60 -2.49
C GLU A 23 -4.28 -8.91 -1.13
N TRP A 24 -3.89 -7.64 -1.11
CA TRP A 24 -3.95 -6.77 0.05
C TRP A 24 -5.12 -5.80 -0.10
N ILE A 25 -6.20 -6.05 0.63
CA ILE A 25 -7.33 -5.12 0.73
C ILE A 25 -7.26 -4.43 2.09
N SER A 26 -7.12 -3.11 2.12
CA SER A 26 -6.93 -2.37 3.37
C SER A 26 -7.66 -1.04 3.45
N GLY A 27 -8.10 -0.69 4.67
CA GLY A 27 -8.73 0.58 5.01
C GLY A 27 -8.18 1.15 6.31
N SER A 28 -7.67 2.38 6.28
CA SER A 28 -7.08 3.07 7.43
C SER A 28 -7.86 4.35 7.76
N MET A 29 -8.67 4.32 8.83
CA MET A 29 -9.63 5.39 9.17
C MET A 29 -9.65 5.72 10.68
N GLY A 30 -8.54 5.54 11.38
CA GLY A 30 -8.44 5.72 12.83
C GLY A 30 -6.97 5.86 13.27
N SER A 31 -6.67 5.77 14.57
CA SER A 31 -5.34 6.04 15.16
C SER A 31 -4.94 7.53 15.19
N LYS A 32 -4.03 7.90 16.10
CA LYS A 32 -3.32 9.19 16.02
C LYS A 32 -2.37 9.20 14.82
N ALA A 33 -1.60 8.12 14.70
CA ALA A 33 -0.70 7.92 13.59
C ALA A 33 -0.69 6.46 13.13
N THR A 34 -0.69 6.26 11.83
CA THR A 34 -0.62 4.96 11.17
C THR A 34 0.60 4.93 10.25
N MET A 35 1.35 3.82 10.30
CA MET A 35 2.42 3.52 9.34
C MET A 35 2.27 2.08 8.86
N LEU A 36 1.83 1.91 7.61
CA LEU A 36 1.52 0.58 7.04
C LEU A 36 2.11 0.42 5.65
N TYR A 37 2.99 -0.57 5.51
CA TYR A 37 3.63 -0.88 4.23
C TYR A 37 3.64 -2.40 4.00
N PRO A 38 2.48 -3.03 3.72
CA PRO A 38 2.44 -4.45 3.37
C PRO A 38 3.36 -4.72 2.19
N CYS A 39 4.02 -5.88 2.24
CA CYS A 39 5.02 -6.25 1.28
C CYS A 39 4.70 -7.60 0.63
N THR A 40 4.77 -7.67 -0.69
CA THR A 40 4.76 -8.94 -1.42
C THR A 40 6.12 -9.17 -2.08
N ILE A 41 6.65 -10.37 -1.90
CA ILE A 41 7.79 -10.89 -2.65
C ILE A 41 7.22 -11.88 -3.68
N LEU A 42 7.18 -11.47 -4.95
CA LEU A 42 6.80 -12.30 -6.08
C LEU A 42 8.01 -13.17 -6.45
N LYS A 43 8.08 -14.35 -5.82
CA LYS A 43 9.25 -15.23 -5.82
C LYS A 43 9.18 -16.28 -6.93
N GLY A 44 7.99 -16.70 -7.33
CA GLY A 44 7.83 -17.71 -8.37
C GLY A 44 7.39 -17.11 -9.70
N ARG A 45 7.77 -17.77 -10.81
CA ARG A 45 7.33 -17.37 -12.15
C ARG A 45 5.81 -17.27 -12.19
N GLY A 46 5.29 -16.23 -12.85
CA GLY A 46 3.84 -16.07 -13.02
C GLY A 46 3.10 -15.65 -11.75
N SER A 47 3.79 -15.37 -10.64
CA SER A 47 3.13 -14.92 -9.41
C SER A 47 2.63 -13.49 -9.55
N THR A 48 1.49 -13.20 -8.93
CA THR A 48 0.75 -11.94 -9.06
C THR A 48 0.43 -11.30 -7.72
N ASP A 49 0.29 -9.99 -7.70
CA ASP A 49 0.01 -9.20 -6.49
C ASP A 49 -0.93 -8.02 -6.76
N THR A 50 -1.90 -7.81 -5.88
CA THR A 50 -2.81 -6.67 -5.94
C THR A 50 -2.89 -5.96 -4.60
N HIS A 51 -2.64 -4.65 -4.59
CA HIS A 51 -2.87 -3.78 -3.45
C HIS A 51 -4.05 -2.86 -3.74
N ILE A 52 -5.10 -2.92 -2.93
CA ILE A 52 -6.23 -1.97 -2.94
C ILE A 52 -6.31 -1.34 -1.56
N THR A 53 -6.09 -0.03 -1.50
CA THR A 53 -5.97 0.69 -0.23
C THR A 53 -6.81 1.97 -0.21
N ILE A 54 -7.46 2.22 0.93
CA ILE A 54 -8.09 3.51 1.22
C ILE A 54 -7.61 4.07 2.56
N ALA A 55 -7.27 5.35 2.59
CA ALA A 55 -6.88 6.08 3.79
C ALA A 55 -7.79 7.29 4.02
N PHE A 56 -8.18 7.52 5.27
CA PHE A 56 -8.89 8.72 5.71
C PHE A 56 -8.19 9.29 6.94
N ALA A 57 -7.84 10.58 6.88
CA ALA A 57 -7.31 11.32 8.01
C ALA A 57 -8.22 12.51 8.34
N GLY A 58 -8.66 12.57 9.59
CA GLY A 58 -9.31 13.75 10.17
C GLY A 58 -8.34 14.56 11.06
N GLU A 59 -8.90 15.54 11.77
CA GLU A 59 -8.17 16.40 12.71
C GLU A 59 -7.15 15.65 13.59
N GLY A 60 -5.89 16.10 13.52
CA GLY A 60 -4.78 15.62 14.33
C GLY A 60 -4.27 14.21 13.98
N GLN A 61 -4.72 13.63 12.86
CA GLN A 61 -4.28 12.30 12.40
C GLN A 61 -3.20 12.38 11.31
N ASP A 62 -2.24 11.47 11.37
CA ASP A 62 -1.24 11.24 10.31
C ASP A 62 -1.31 9.78 9.84
N ILE A 63 -1.87 9.57 8.66
CA ILE A 63 -2.12 8.24 8.10
C ILE A 63 -1.17 8.02 6.92
N ASP A 64 -0.06 7.36 7.21
CA ASP A 64 0.98 7.00 6.25
C ASP A 64 0.82 5.53 5.84
N THR A 65 0.33 5.31 4.62
CA THR A 65 0.10 3.99 4.06
C THR A 65 0.95 3.77 2.82
N GLY A 66 1.00 2.54 2.33
CA GLY A 66 1.82 2.24 1.18
C GLY A 66 1.84 0.77 0.81
N ALA A 67 2.68 0.45 -0.16
CA ALA A 67 2.87 -0.89 -0.69
C ALA A 67 4.34 -1.12 -1.04
N LYS A 68 4.79 -2.37 -0.90
CA LYS A 68 6.13 -2.81 -1.30
C LYS A 68 6.04 -4.08 -2.14
N VAL A 69 6.46 -4.03 -3.40
CA VAL A 69 6.43 -5.19 -4.28
C VAL A 69 7.84 -5.47 -4.81
N TYR A 70 8.29 -6.71 -4.65
CA TYR A 70 9.55 -7.21 -5.19
C TYR A 70 9.25 -8.28 -6.24
N HIS A 71 9.55 -7.99 -7.51
CA HIS A 71 9.48 -8.93 -8.61
C HIS A 71 10.83 -9.66 -8.73
N ASN A 72 10.87 -10.89 -8.22
CA ASN A 72 12.10 -11.70 -8.15
C ASN A 72 12.04 -12.91 -9.10
N ALA A 73 11.06 -12.98 -9.99
CA ALA A 73 10.91 -14.03 -10.98
C ALA A 73 10.32 -13.49 -12.30
N PRO A 74 10.52 -14.19 -13.43
CA PRO A 74 9.91 -13.83 -14.71
C PRO A 74 8.38 -13.87 -14.70
N ASP A 75 7.78 -13.13 -15.62
CA ASP A 75 6.35 -13.13 -15.92
C ASP A 75 5.49 -12.76 -14.70
N THR A 76 6.02 -11.95 -13.77
CA THR A 76 5.29 -11.52 -12.58
C THR A 76 4.57 -10.20 -12.82
N SER A 77 3.38 -10.03 -12.26
CA SER A 77 2.61 -8.78 -12.42
C SER A 77 2.09 -8.27 -11.09
N SER A 78 1.97 -6.95 -10.98
CA SER A 78 1.33 -6.34 -9.82
C SER A 78 0.52 -5.10 -10.13
N THR A 79 -0.53 -4.87 -9.36
CA THR A 79 -1.34 -3.65 -9.42
C THR A 79 -1.42 -3.01 -8.04
N ILE A 80 -1.19 -1.70 -7.97
CA ILE A 80 -1.30 -0.94 -6.72
C ILE A 80 -2.25 0.23 -6.92
N GLU A 81 -3.39 0.17 -6.25
CA GLU A 81 -4.39 1.23 -6.22
C GLU A 81 -4.48 1.79 -4.79
N SER A 82 -4.18 3.08 -4.66
CA SER A 82 -4.26 3.80 -3.40
C SER A 82 -5.17 5.01 -3.53
N LYS A 83 -6.18 5.09 -2.67
CA LYS A 83 -7.08 6.24 -2.57
C LYS A 83 -6.98 6.86 -1.18
N SER A 84 -7.01 8.18 -1.11
CA SER A 84 -6.87 8.90 0.15
C SER A 84 -7.78 10.11 0.24
N ILE A 85 -8.24 10.39 1.46
CA ILE A 85 -9.08 11.54 1.79
C ILE A 85 -8.50 12.21 3.03
N SER A 86 -8.20 13.50 2.92
CA SER A 86 -7.74 14.34 4.03
C SER A 86 -8.81 15.38 4.38
N LYS A 87 -9.08 15.57 5.67
CA LYS A 87 -10.07 16.52 6.18
C LYS A 87 -9.67 17.09 7.55
N ASP A 88 -10.13 18.30 7.85
CA ASP A 88 -9.99 19.05 9.11
C ASP A 88 -8.51 19.15 9.55
N GLY A 89 -7.59 19.39 8.60
CA GLY A 89 -6.15 19.42 8.82
C GLY A 89 -5.50 18.06 9.03
N GLY A 90 -6.22 16.97 8.75
CA GLY A 90 -5.71 15.60 8.77
C GLY A 90 -4.75 15.34 7.61
N ARG A 91 -3.74 14.51 7.85
CA ARG A 91 -2.72 14.19 6.84
C ARG A 91 -2.81 12.76 6.38
N THR A 92 -2.88 12.56 5.06
CA THR A 92 -2.65 11.26 4.42
C THR A 92 -1.37 11.28 3.62
N ASN A 93 -0.59 10.20 3.65
CA ASN A 93 0.60 10.02 2.82
C ASN A 93 0.56 8.63 2.19
N TYR A 94 0.97 8.52 0.93
CA TYR A 94 1.21 7.24 0.27
C TYR A 94 2.69 7.04 -0.02
N ARG A 95 3.20 5.82 0.24
CA ARG A 95 4.56 5.40 -0.13
C ARG A 95 4.52 4.11 -0.95
N GLY A 96 5.04 4.15 -2.17
CA GLY A 96 5.25 2.97 -3.00
C GLY A 96 6.72 2.58 -3.08
N LEU A 97 7.03 1.29 -2.97
CA LEU A 97 8.30 0.71 -3.40
C LEU A 97 8.00 -0.42 -4.37
N VAL A 98 8.47 -0.30 -5.59
CA VAL A 98 8.46 -1.38 -6.58
C VAL A 98 9.90 -1.65 -6.97
N HIS A 99 10.31 -2.91 -6.87
CA HIS A 99 11.62 -3.37 -7.30
C HIS A 99 11.47 -4.54 -8.25
N ILE A 100 12.01 -4.42 -9.46
CA ILE A 100 12.09 -5.50 -10.43
C ILE A 100 13.55 -5.92 -10.52
N ALA A 101 13.83 -7.16 -10.10
CA ALA A 101 15.19 -7.69 -10.06
C ALA A 101 15.70 -8.04 -11.47
N ASP A 102 17.03 -8.06 -11.63
CA ASP A 102 17.66 -8.58 -12.84
C ASP A 102 17.20 -10.04 -13.07
N GLY A 103 16.76 -10.34 -14.29
CA GLY A 103 16.22 -11.66 -14.66
C GLY A 103 14.71 -11.84 -14.41
N ALA A 104 14.00 -10.87 -13.83
CA ALA A 104 12.55 -10.85 -13.77
C ALA A 104 11.92 -10.42 -15.12
N GLU A 105 12.29 -11.11 -16.20
CA GLU A 105 11.85 -10.82 -17.57
C GLU A 105 10.31 -10.78 -17.69
N ASN A 106 9.79 -9.92 -18.57
CA ASN A 106 8.35 -9.70 -18.78
C ASN A 106 7.54 -9.32 -17.54
N SER A 107 8.20 -8.88 -16.46
CA SER A 107 7.49 -8.44 -15.25
C SER A 107 7.07 -6.98 -15.36
N SER A 108 5.93 -6.65 -14.75
CA SER A 108 5.40 -5.28 -14.81
C SER A 108 4.56 -4.92 -13.58
N THR A 109 4.44 -3.61 -13.35
CA THR A 109 3.61 -3.05 -12.27
C THR A 109 2.79 -1.88 -12.78
N ALA A 110 1.51 -1.81 -12.41
CA ALA A 110 0.69 -0.62 -12.51
C ALA A 110 0.52 0.04 -11.13
N VAL A 111 0.63 1.36 -11.05
CA VAL A 111 0.42 2.13 -9.81
C VAL A 111 -0.50 3.31 -10.08
N GLU A 112 -1.59 3.41 -9.33
CA GLU A 112 -2.52 4.52 -9.36
C GLU A 112 -2.73 5.07 -7.93
N CYS A 113 -2.66 6.39 -7.80
CA CYS A 113 -2.77 7.08 -6.53
C CYS A 113 -3.69 8.29 -6.68
N ASP A 114 -4.84 8.22 -6.03
CA ASP A 114 -5.82 9.31 -5.97
C ASP A 114 -5.85 9.92 -4.57
N ALA A 115 -5.77 11.23 -4.50
CA ALA A 115 -5.87 11.97 -3.26
C ALA A 115 -6.94 13.05 -3.36
N LEU A 116 -7.84 13.08 -2.38
CA LEU A 116 -8.87 14.09 -2.23
C LEU A 116 -8.59 14.91 -0.96
N MET A 117 -8.34 16.21 -1.13
CA MET A 117 -8.27 17.17 -0.04
C MET A 117 -9.66 17.83 0.10
N PHE A 118 -10.27 17.74 1.28
CA PHE A 118 -11.65 18.18 1.48
C PHE A 118 -11.77 19.64 1.97
N ASP A 119 -10.66 20.24 2.40
CA ASP A 119 -10.53 21.61 2.88
C ASP A 119 -9.14 22.18 2.55
N ASN A 120 -8.94 23.46 2.90
CA ASN A 120 -7.68 24.18 2.68
C ASN A 120 -6.71 24.07 3.87
N GLU A 121 -7.03 23.28 4.90
CA GLU A 121 -6.18 23.09 6.08
C GLU A 121 -5.31 21.82 5.96
N SER A 122 -5.61 20.96 4.98
CA SER A 122 -5.05 19.63 4.79
C SER A 122 -4.03 19.53 3.64
#